data_AF-A0A839FU00-F1
#
_entry.id   AF-A0A839FU00-F1
#
_cell.length_a   1.000
_cell.length_b   1.000
_cell.length_c   1.000
_cell.angle_alpha   90.00
_cell.angle_beta   90.00
_cell.angle_gamma   90.00
#
_symmetry.space_group_name_H-M   'P 1'
#
loop_
_entity.id
_entity.type
_entity.pdbx_description
1 polymer ?
#
loop_
_entity_poly.entity_id
_entity_poly.type
_entity_poly.pdbx_seq_one_letter_code
_entity_poly.pdbx_strand_id
1 'polypeptide(L)'
;MRSYLDPYPVLIYQHIQDELIAMPDSFDPPDPDLDQLRFIIGAARVEARFTIDELAARAGVGRQTIINLAAGTYYGDLKTWLKISRALGVGLDELLAPVWERTHGCTP
;
A
#
# COMPACT_ATOMS: atom_id res chain seq x y z
N MET A 1 48.33 29.97 -6.83
CA MET A 1 46.87 29.82 -6.99
C MET A 1 46.62 28.39 -7.47
N ARG A 2 46.38 27.45 -6.55
CA ARG A 2 46.34 26.01 -6.86
C ARG A 2 45.07 25.43 -6.25
N SER A 3 44.24 24.88 -7.15
CA SER A 3 43.38 23.71 -6.96
C SER A 3 42.35 23.72 -5.83
N TYR A 4 41.13 24.16 -6.13
CA TYR A 4 39.93 23.64 -5.49
C TYR A 4 39.33 22.56 -6.40
N LEU A 5 39.82 21.34 -6.24
CA LEU A 5 39.24 20.10 -6.77
C LEU A 5 39.77 19.02 -5.82
N ASP A 6 39.14 18.97 -4.65
CA ASP A 6 39.27 17.84 -3.75
C ASP A 6 38.64 16.63 -4.48
N PRO A 7 39.42 15.59 -4.84
CA PRO A 7 38.87 14.42 -5.47
C PRO A 7 38.11 13.65 -4.38
N TYR A 8 36.79 13.55 -4.51
CA TYR A 8 35.98 12.61 -3.72
C TYR A 8 36.74 11.28 -3.62
N PRO A 9 36.99 10.74 -2.42
CA PRO A 9 37.77 9.52 -2.28
C PRO A 9 36.98 8.40 -2.97
N VAL A 10 37.55 7.88 -4.05
CA VAL A 10 37.09 6.72 -4.84
C VAL A 10 36.85 5.45 -3.99
N LEU A 11 37.23 5.48 -2.71
CA LEU A 11 37.10 4.41 -1.74
C LEU A 11 35.68 4.21 -1.19
N ILE A 12 34.77 5.18 -1.34
CA ILE A 12 33.37 4.98 -0.92
C ILE A 12 32.68 4.00 -1.88
N TYR A 13 32.95 4.10 -3.19
CA TYR A 13 32.29 3.25 -4.18
C TYR A 13 32.79 1.79 -4.15
N GLN A 14 34.08 1.54 -3.89
CA GLN A 14 34.59 0.16 -3.86
C GLN A 14 34.18 -0.62 -2.61
N HIS A 15 34.04 0.03 -1.45
CA HIS A 15 33.55 -0.65 -0.24
C HIS A 15 32.07 -1.06 -0.36
N ILE A 16 31.26 -0.27 -1.08
CA ILE A 16 29.87 -0.62 -1.40
C ILE A 16 29.79 -1.83 -2.35
N GLN A 17 30.78 -2.02 -3.23
CA GLN A 17 30.75 -3.13 -4.20
C GLN A 17 31.15 -4.49 -3.59
N ASP A 18 32.05 -4.51 -2.62
CA ASP A 18 32.45 -5.76 -1.94
C ASP A 18 31.32 -6.30 -1.03
N GLU A 19 30.48 -5.44 -0.45
CA GLU A 19 29.26 -5.85 0.28
C GLU A 19 28.10 -6.25 -0.66
N LEU A 20 28.08 -5.77 -1.92
CA LEU A 20 27.01 -6.06 -2.87
C LEU A 20 27.06 -7.48 -3.46
N ILE A 21 28.18 -8.20 -3.30
CA ILE A 21 28.40 -9.57 -3.83
C ILE A 21 27.68 -10.64 -2.98
N ALA A 22 27.13 -10.27 -1.83
CA ALA A 22 26.25 -11.13 -1.03
C ALA A 22 24.87 -10.48 -0.82
N MET A 23 24.28 -9.89 -1.87
CA MET A 23 22.85 -9.65 -1.88
C MET A 23 22.20 -11.04 -1.94
N PRO A 24 21.56 -11.54 -0.86
CA PRO A 24 20.82 -12.80 -0.95
C PRO A 24 19.83 -12.69 -2.11
N ASP A 25 19.52 -13.83 -2.75
CA ASP A 25 18.51 -13.98 -3.80
C ASP A 25 17.47 -12.86 -3.71
N SER A 26 17.31 -12.10 -4.80
CA SER A 26 16.42 -10.95 -4.96
C SER A 26 15.44 -10.80 -3.81
N PHE A 27 15.53 -9.70 -3.05
CA PHE A 27 14.45 -9.31 -2.14
C PHE A 27 13.21 -9.03 -2.99
N ASP A 28 12.51 -10.10 -3.36
CA ASP A 28 11.23 -10.08 -4.01
C ASP A 28 10.22 -9.98 -2.87
N PRO A 29 9.68 -8.78 -2.57
CA PRO A 29 8.62 -8.70 -1.60
C PRO A 29 7.49 -9.63 -2.05
N PRO A 30 6.83 -10.31 -1.10
CA PRO A 30 5.72 -11.18 -1.45
C PRO A 30 4.67 -10.37 -2.23
N ASP A 31 4.03 -10.99 -3.21
CA ASP A 31 2.90 -10.34 -3.88
C ASP A 31 1.81 -9.97 -2.86
N PRO A 32 1.20 -8.78 -2.97
CA PRO A 32 0.13 -8.37 -2.08
C PRO A 32 -1.13 -9.23 -2.32
N ASP A 33 -1.80 -9.59 -1.22
CA ASP A 33 -3.09 -10.26 -1.28
C ASP A 33 -4.22 -9.26 -1.53
N LEU A 34 -4.58 -9.08 -2.80
CA LEU A 34 -5.65 -8.16 -3.20
C LEU A 34 -7.05 -8.62 -2.78
N ASP A 35 -7.24 -9.90 -2.41
CA ASP A 35 -8.50 -10.36 -1.84
C ASP A 35 -8.78 -9.70 -0.48
N GLN A 36 -7.75 -9.20 0.22
CA GLN A 36 -7.92 -8.47 1.48
C GLN A 36 -8.68 -7.16 1.32
N LEU A 37 -8.65 -6.54 0.14
CA LEU A 37 -9.23 -5.22 -0.09
C LEU A 37 -10.72 -5.16 0.25
N ARG A 38 -11.46 -6.27 0.06
CA ARG A 38 -12.89 -6.36 0.41
C ARG A 38 -13.13 -6.34 1.93
N PHE A 39 -12.21 -6.91 2.71
CA PHE A 39 -12.28 -6.93 4.17
C PHE A 39 -11.81 -5.59 4.74
N ILE A 40 -10.72 -5.03 4.18
CA ILE A 40 -10.18 -3.72 4.54
C ILE A 40 -11.26 -2.64 4.44
N ILE A 41 -11.95 -2.53 3.29
CA ILE A 41 -12.99 -1.52 3.10
C ILE A 41 -14.20 -1.75 4.03
N GLY A 42 -14.52 -3.02 4.31
CA GLY A 42 -15.60 -3.39 5.22
C GLY A 42 -15.30 -2.97 6.67
N ALA A 43 -14.12 -3.33 7.17
CA ALA A 43 -13.66 -3.02 8.52
C ALA A 43 -13.52 -1.51 8.74
N ALA A 44 -12.77 -0.83 7.86
CA ALA A 44 -12.52 0.61 8.00
C ALA A 44 -13.81 1.43 7.94
N ARG A 45 -14.79 1.02 7.12
CA ARG A 45 -16.10 1.67 7.07
C ARG A 45 -16.88 1.50 8.37
N VAL A 46 -16.85 0.31 8.98
CA VAL A 46 -17.52 0.04 10.26
C VAL A 46 -16.87 0.85 11.39
N GLU A 47 -15.54 0.91 11.41
CA GLU A 47 -14.77 1.72 12.36
C GLU A 47 -15.11 3.21 12.26
N ALA A 48 -15.16 3.74 11.03
CA ALA A 48 -15.60 5.11 10.75
C ALA A 48 -17.11 5.34 10.94
N ARG A 49 -17.88 4.30 11.28
CA ARG A 49 -19.36 4.32 11.43
C ARG A 49 -20.10 4.83 10.19
N PHE A 50 -19.56 4.59 9.00
CA PHE A 50 -20.23 4.97 7.76
C PHE A 50 -21.06 3.84 7.20
N THR A 51 -22.21 4.16 6.62
CA THR A 51 -22.90 3.27 5.67
C THR A 51 -22.16 3.25 4.33
N ILE A 52 -22.49 2.30 3.44
CA ILE A 52 -21.94 2.27 2.07
C ILE A 52 -22.23 3.60 1.36
N ASP A 53 -23.46 4.11 1.53
CA ASP A 53 -23.90 5.35 0.88
C ASP A 53 -23.14 6.56 1.40
N GLU A 54 -22.91 6.64 2.71
CA GLU A 54 -22.13 7.71 3.31
C GLU A 54 -20.65 7.68 2.91
N LEU A 55 -20.04 6.49 2.83
CA LEU A 55 -18.66 6.36 2.37
C LEU A 55 -18.56 6.78 0.90
N ALA A 56 -19.49 6.32 0.05
CA ALA A 56 -19.52 6.69 -1.36
C ALA A 56 -19.67 8.20 -1.55
N ALA A 57 -20.60 8.83 -0.82
CA ALA A 57 -20.82 10.27 -0.87
C ALA A 57 -19.60 11.06 -0.40
N ARG A 58 -18.98 10.68 0.73
CA ARG A 58 -17.80 11.35 1.28
C ARG A 58 -16.56 11.18 0.41
N ALA A 59 -16.37 10.01 -0.20
CA ALA A 59 -15.26 9.76 -1.12
C ALA A 59 -15.49 10.34 -2.53
N GLY A 60 -16.72 10.79 -2.85
CA GLY A 60 -17.05 11.26 -4.19
C GLY A 60 -16.86 10.17 -5.25
N VAL A 61 -17.33 8.95 -4.94
CA VAL A 61 -17.35 7.79 -5.85
C VAL A 61 -18.77 7.23 -5.94
N GLY A 62 -19.04 6.42 -6.96
CA GLY A 62 -20.35 5.79 -7.10
C GLY A 62 -20.62 4.77 -5.99
N ARG A 63 -21.87 4.68 -5.51
CA ARG A 63 -22.31 3.64 -4.58
C ARG A 63 -21.94 2.24 -5.05
N GLN A 64 -22.15 1.97 -6.34
CA GLN A 64 -21.84 0.67 -6.95
C GLN A 64 -20.33 0.36 -6.88
N THR A 65 -19.46 1.36 -6.91
CA THR A 65 -18.01 1.18 -6.74
C THR A 65 -17.70 0.60 -5.36
N ILE A 66 -18.28 1.15 -4.29
CA ILE A 66 -18.09 0.63 -2.93
C ILE A 66 -18.65 -0.79 -2.78
N ILE A 67 -19.80 -1.08 -3.40
CA ILE A 67 -20.39 -2.43 -3.38
C ILE A 67 -19.49 -3.44 -4.10
N ASN A 68 -18.98 -3.11 -5.29
CA ASN A 68 -18.12 -4.02 -6.05
C ASN A 68 -16.78 -4.27 -5.33
N LEU A 69 -16.22 -3.24 -4.69
CA LEU A 69 -15.03 -3.35 -3.83
C LEU A 69 -15.29 -4.30 -2.65
N ALA A 70 -16.40 -4.08 -1.92
CA ALA A 70 -16.77 -4.92 -0.78
C ALA A 70 -17.15 -6.36 -1.17
N ALA A 71 -17.58 -6.58 -2.42
CA ALA A 71 -17.84 -7.90 -2.96
C ALA A 71 -16.58 -8.59 -3.51
N GLY A 72 -15.46 -7.87 -3.66
CA GLY A 72 -14.25 -8.38 -4.30
C GLY A 72 -14.36 -8.61 -5.82
N THR A 73 -15.41 -8.08 -6.47
CA THR A 73 -15.59 -8.20 -7.93
C THR A 73 -14.79 -7.17 -8.72
N TYR A 74 -14.26 -6.17 -8.03
CA TYR A 74 -13.44 -5.10 -8.57
C TYR A 74 -12.50 -4.59 -7.48
N TYR A 75 -11.21 -4.47 -7.76
CA TYR A 75 -10.22 -4.03 -6.77
C TYR A 75 -10.02 -2.52 -6.68
N GLY A 76 -10.61 -1.73 -7.58
CA GLY A 76 -10.37 -0.28 -7.60
C GLY A 76 -9.08 0.10 -8.30
N ASP A 77 -8.99 1.37 -8.69
CA ASP A 77 -7.75 2.01 -9.09
C ASP A 77 -7.14 2.82 -7.93
N LEU A 78 -5.89 3.26 -8.07
CA LEU A 78 -5.21 4.08 -7.05
C LEU A 78 -6.01 5.35 -6.69
N LYS A 79 -6.67 5.96 -7.67
CA LYS A 79 -7.48 7.17 -7.47
C LYS A 79 -8.67 6.89 -6.55
N THR A 80 -9.30 5.73 -6.70
CA THR A 80 -10.41 5.30 -5.87
C THR A 80 -9.95 5.08 -4.42
N TRP A 81 -8.83 4.39 -4.22
CA TRP A 81 -8.28 4.16 -2.88
C TRP A 81 -7.84 5.45 -2.18
N LEU A 82 -7.22 6.39 -2.90
CA LEU A 82 -6.86 7.71 -2.34
C LEU A 82 -8.08 8.52 -1.89
N LYS A 83 -9.20 8.43 -2.63
CA LYS A 83 -10.46 9.07 -2.24
C LYS A 83 -11.07 8.43 -1.01
N ILE A 84 -11.05 7.10 -0.94
CA ILE A 84 -11.57 6.32 0.19
C ILE A 84 -10.75 6.61 1.45
N SER A 85 -9.41 6.56 1.37
CA SER A 85 -8.55 6.86 2.53
C SER A 85 -8.78 8.28 3.03
N ARG A 86 -8.90 9.26 2.13
CA ARG A 86 -9.21 10.65 2.49
C ARG A 86 -10.57 10.80 3.16
N ALA A 87 -11.59 10.05 2.71
CA ALA A 87 -12.94 10.07 3.29
C ALA A 87 -12.98 9.41 4.68
N LEU A 88 -12.20 8.36 4.88
CA LEU A 88 -12.05 7.66 6.16
C LEU A 88 -11.15 8.41 7.15
N GLY A 89 -10.30 9.32 6.66
CA GLY A 89 -9.38 10.09 7.49
C GLY A 89 -8.10 9.36 7.88
N VAL A 90 -7.76 8.29 7.16
CA VAL A 90 -6.57 7.44 7.40
C VAL A 90 -5.56 7.55 6.27
N GLY A 91 -4.30 7.21 6.55
CA GLY A 91 -3.25 7.10 5.52
C GLY A 91 -3.58 6.01 4.49
N LEU A 92 -3.11 6.16 3.25
CA LEU A 92 -3.28 5.11 2.24
C LEU A 92 -2.46 3.86 2.60
N ASP A 93 -1.25 4.08 3.12
CA ASP A 93 -0.34 3.05 3.63
C ASP A 93 -0.95 2.30 4.81
N GLU A 94 -1.50 3.03 5.78
CA GLU A 94 -2.19 2.47 6.94
C GLU A 94 -3.42 1.66 6.51
N LEU A 95 -4.26 2.21 5.62
CA LEU A 95 -5.45 1.54 5.14
C LEU A 95 -5.14 0.23 4.41
N LEU A 96 -4.06 0.20 3.62
CA LEU A 96 -3.72 -0.94 2.77
C LEU A 96 -2.70 -1.88 3.39
N ALA A 97 -2.11 -1.56 4.56
CA ALA A 97 -1.15 -2.43 5.25
C ALA A 97 -1.59 -3.91 5.35
N PRO A 98 -2.87 -4.25 5.58
CA PRO A 98 -3.28 -5.65 5.70
C PRO A 98 -3.13 -6.49 4.43
N VAL A 99 -2.92 -5.90 3.24
CA VAL A 99 -2.67 -6.70 2.00
C VAL A 99 -1.37 -7.49 2.06
N TRP A 100 -0.46 -7.14 2.98
CA TRP A 100 0.80 -7.86 3.20
C TRP A 100 0.67 -8.97 4.25
N GLU A 101 -0.43 -8.99 5.00
CA GLU A 101 -0.69 -9.98 6.03
C GLU A 101 -1.40 -11.17 5.37
N ARG A 102 -0.63 -12.24 5.09
CA ARG A 102 -1.22 -13.51 4.64
C ARG A 102 -2.25 -13.94 5.67
N THR A 103 -3.54 -13.89 5.35
CA THR A 103 -4.57 -14.44 6.23
C THR A 103 -4.39 -15.95 6.24
N HIS A 104 -3.67 -16.47 7.23
CA HIS A 104 -3.68 -17.89 7.53
C HIS A 104 -5.15 -18.27 7.73
N GLY A 105 -5.66 -19.16 6.87
CA GLY A 105 -7.07 -19.45 6.76
C GLY A 105 -7.74 -19.59 8.13
N CYS A 106 -8.69 -18.70 8.41
CA CYS A 106 -9.72 -19.00 9.39
C CYS A 106 -10.54 -20.16 8.78
N THR A 107 -10.10 -21.38 9.10
CA THR A 107 -10.89 -22.59 8.87
C THR A 107 -11.82 -22.68 10.09
N PRO A 108 -13.14 -22.86 9.90
CA PRO A 108 -14.12 -22.87 10.99
C PRO A 108 -13.87 -23.96 12.04
#